data_AF-A0A8T3Z4Z8-F1
#
_entry.id   AF-A0A8T3Z4Z8-F1
#
_cell.length_a   1.000
_cell.length_b   1.000
_cell.length_c   1.000
_cell.angle_alpha   90.00
_cell.angle_beta   90.00
_cell.angle_gamma   90.00
#
_symmetry.space_group_name_H-M   'P 1'
#
loop_
_entity.id
_entity.type
_entity.pdbx_description
1 polymer ?
#
loop_
_entity_poly.entity_id
_entity_poly.type
_entity_poly.pdbx_seq_one_letter_code
_entity_poly.pdbx_strand_id
1 'polypeptide(L)'
;MIGKDKLVERIEETELERAQIGKDVWEKHIYLENDNVLIVGYEEEESFDEQNPGEEIVKNYYWYWELRDSVNWEVLFDNHDKEFSFCESVVGEFADQDRVEDRVGDIEEEDVCTWSEQDWIEDISEDIADETVEWLENIKKLFQT
;
A
#
# COMPACT_ATOMS: atom_id res chain seq x y z
N MET A 1 -12.83 -17.05 -14.70
CA MET A 1 -11.65 -16.63 -13.93
C MET A 1 -11.20 -15.36 -14.59
N ILE A 2 -11.03 -14.27 -13.85
CA ILE A 2 -10.48 -13.05 -14.40
C ILE A 2 -9.06 -13.34 -14.93
N GLY A 3 -8.70 -12.81 -16.09
CA GLY A 3 -7.33 -12.94 -16.62
C GLY A 3 -6.40 -11.94 -15.93
N LYS A 4 -5.10 -12.28 -15.82
CA LYS A 4 -4.06 -11.44 -15.19
C LYS A 4 -4.13 -9.99 -15.67
N ASP A 5 -4.04 -9.75 -16.98
CA ASP A 5 -4.02 -8.40 -17.56
C ASP A 5 -5.23 -7.55 -17.13
N LYS A 6 -6.40 -8.19 -17.01
CA LYS A 6 -7.63 -7.51 -16.58
C LYS A 6 -7.67 -7.27 -15.07
N LEU A 7 -6.97 -8.09 -14.30
CA LEU A 7 -6.82 -7.89 -12.87
C LEU A 7 -5.84 -6.74 -12.58
N VAL A 8 -4.73 -6.66 -13.32
CA VAL A 8 -3.78 -5.53 -13.28
C VAL A 8 -4.50 -4.21 -13.54
N GLU A 9 -5.24 -4.11 -14.66
CA GLU A 9 -6.03 -2.92 -15.00
C GLU A 9 -6.97 -2.52 -13.86
N ARG A 10 -7.64 -3.49 -13.23
CA ARG A 10 -8.53 -3.21 -12.08
C ARG A 10 -7.78 -2.76 -10.83
N ILE A 11 -6.59 -3.31 -10.57
CA ILE A 11 -5.78 -2.90 -9.43
C ILE A 11 -5.34 -1.45 -9.59
N GLU A 12 -4.98 -1.04 -10.81
CA GLU A 12 -4.56 0.33 -11.11
C GLU A 12 -5.75 1.32 -11.12
N GLU A 13 -6.86 0.97 -11.77
CA GLU A 13 -8.01 1.86 -11.93
C GLU A 13 -8.89 2.01 -10.69
N THR A 14 -8.86 1.04 -9.76
CA THR A 14 -9.71 1.12 -8.57
C THR A 14 -9.15 2.12 -7.58
N GLU A 15 -9.98 3.10 -7.21
CA GLU A 15 -9.63 4.15 -6.26
C GLU A 15 -9.36 3.58 -4.86
N LEU A 16 -8.36 4.15 -4.19
CA LEU A 16 -8.07 3.88 -2.78
C LEU A 16 -9.03 4.68 -1.90
N GLU A 17 -9.66 3.99 -0.97
CA GLU A 17 -10.56 4.58 0.01
C GLU A 17 -9.97 4.42 1.41
N ARG A 18 -10.24 5.40 2.28
CA ARG A 18 -9.79 5.31 3.67
C ARG A 18 -10.58 4.23 4.41
N ALA A 19 -9.91 3.16 4.82
CA ALA A 19 -10.56 2.00 5.41
C ALA A 19 -10.92 2.21 6.90
N GLN A 20 -10.08 2.91 7.66
CA GLN A 20 -10.26 3.11 9.10
C GLN A 20 -10.20 4.59 9.50
N ILE A 21 -11.20 5.02 10.27
CA ILE A 21 -11.23 6.36 10.87
C ILE A 21 -10.28 6.36 12.09
N GLY A 22 -9.18 7.10 12.00
CA GLY A 22 -8.21 7.25 13.09
C GLY A 22 -6.90 6.45 12.94
N LYS A 23 -6.76 5.66 11.87
CA LYS A 23 -5.48 5.16 11.37
C LYS A 23 -5.29 5.63 9.94
N ASP A 24 -4.04 5.77 9.49
CA ASP A 24 -3.72 6.05 8.10
C ASP A 24 -3.60 4.71 7.36
N VAL A 25 -4.76 4.08 7.15
CA VAL A 25 -4.94 2.84 6.39
C VAL A 25 -5.84 3.13 5.20
N TRP A 26 -5.34 2.80 4.01
CA TRP A 26 -6.02 3.00 2.75
C TRP A 26 -6.15 1.68 2.02
N GLU A 27 -7.34 1.38 1.53
CA GLU A 27 -7.64 0.12 0.87
C GLU A 27 -8.47 0.35 -0.40
N LYS A 28 -8.22 -0.46 -1.41
CA LYS A 28 -9.14 -0.67 -2.53
C LYS A 28 -9.73 -2.07 -2.42
N HIS A 29 -11.03 -2.19 -2.64
CA HIS A 29 -11.76 -3.46 -2.59
C HIS A 29 -12.19 -3.88 -4.00
N ILE A 30 -11.52 -4.88 -4.55
CA ILE A 30 -11.70 -5.35 -5.92
C ILE A 30 -12.49 -6.66 -5.89
N TYR A 31 -13.78 -6.57 -6.21
CA TYR A 31 -14.67 -7.74 -6.25
C TYR A 31 -14.36 -8.65 -7.44
N LEU A 32 -14.07 -9.92 -7.14
CA LEU A 32 -13.72 -10.98 -8.08
C LEU A 32 -14.88 -11.97 -8.27
N GLU A 33 -14.67 -12.97 -9.12
CA GLU A 33 -15.63 -14.07 -9.30
C GLU A 33 -15.59 -15.05 -8.11
N ASN A 34 -16.65 -15.87 -7.98
CA ASN A 34 -16.81 -16.89 -6.94
C ASN A 34 -16.79 -16.33 -5.51
N ASP A 35 -17.46 -15.21 -5.30
CA ASP A 35 -17.62 -14.60 -3.99
C ASP A 35 -16.28 -14.26 -3.30
N ASN A 36 -15.24 -13.90 -4.06
CA ASN A 36 -13.96 -13.43 -3.51
C ASN A 36 -13.79 -11.92 -3.70
N VAL A 37 -13.06 -11.28 -2.79
CA VAL A 37 -12.65 -9.88 -2.89
C VAL A 37 -11.14 -9.79 -2.66
N LEU A 38 -10.45 -9.11 -3.57
CA LEU A 38 -9.04 -8.72 -3.36
C LEU A 38 -9.04 -7.36 -2.69
N ILE A 39 -8.39 -7.28 -1.54
CA ILE A 39 -8.07 -6.03 -0.85
C ILE A 39 -6.62 -5.72 -1.20
N VAL A 40 -6.36 -4.51 -1.67
CA VAL A 40 -5.00 -3.98 -1.80
C VAL A 40 -4.97 -2.70 -1.00
N GLY A 41 -3.99 -2.55 -0.13
CA GLY A 41 -3.92 -1.37 0.73
C GLY A 41 -2.52 -1.05 1.18
N TYR A 42 -2.39 0.03 1.90
CA TYR A 42 -1.17 0.35 2.63
C TYR A 42 -1.50 0.87 4.03
N GLU A 43 -0.60 0.60 4.97
CA GLU A 43 -0.68 1.08 6.34
C GLU A 43 0.64 1.71 6.82
N GLU A 44 0.52 2.73 7.66
CA GLU A 44 1.66 3.38 8.32
C GLU A 44 2.32 2.43 9.34
N GLU A 45 3.64 2.30 9.31
CA GLU A 45 4.39 1.67 10.39
C GLU A 45 4.50 2.62 11.59
N GLU A 46 4.22 2.11 12.81
CA GLU A 46 4.28 2.89 14.06
C GLU A 46 5.57 3.73 14.12
N SER A 47 5.42 5.03 13.89
CA SER A 47 6.50 6.00 13.99
C SER A 47 6.90 6.13 15.47
N PHE A 48 8.16 5.78 15.78
CA PHE A 48 8.76 6.07 17.07
C PHE A 48 9.09 7.57 17.12
N ASP A 49 8.05 8.37 17.37
CA ASP A 49 8.12 9.82 17.40
C ASP A 49 8.79 10.29 18.72
N GLU A 50 10.12 10.43 18.74
CA GLU A 50 10.74 11.42 19.64
C GLU A 50 10.36 12.81 19.10
N GLN A 51 9.17 13.28 19.46
CA GLN A 51 8.61 14.55 18.98
C GLN A 51 9.51 15.75 19.32
N ASN A 52 10.46 16.06 18.44
CA ASN A 52 11.24 17.29 18.47
C ASN A 52 10.55 18.33 17.58
N PRO A 53 10.03 19.43 18.16
CA PRO A 53 9.41 20.49 17.37
C PRO A 53 10.46 21.17 16.46
N GLY A 54 10.32 21.01 15.14
CA GLY A 54 11.22 21.57 14.13
C GLY A 54 11.91 20.55 13.22
N GLU A 55 11.73 19.25 13.47
CA GLU A 55 12.26 18.18 12.62
C GLU A 55 11.21 17.72 11.60
N GLU A 56 11.69 17.29 10.42
CA GLU A 56 10.88 16.72 9.35
C GLU A 56 10.35 15.36 9.80
N ILE A 57 9.03 15.15 9.72
CA ILE A 57 8.42 13.86 10.08
C ILE A 57 8.42 12.99 8.82
N VAL A 58 9.18 11.91 8.85
CA VAL A 58 9.17 10.88 7.80
C VAL A 58 8.23 9.76 8.24
N LYS A 59 7.18 9.53 7.46
CA LYS A 59 6.26 8.40 7.64
C LYS A 59 6.59 7.32 6.63
N ASN A 60 6.69 6.07 7.10
CA ASN A 60 6.84 4.90 6.23
C ASN A 60 5.51 4.16 6.13
N TYR A 61 5.15 3.80 4.91
CA TYR A 61 3.97 3.02 4.59
C TYR A 61 4.36 1.74 3.89
N TYR A 62 3.62 0.67 4.16
CA TYR A 62 3.84 -0.63 3.56
C TYR A 62 2.60 -1.09 2.83
N TRP A 63 2.78 -1.53 1.59
CA TRP A 63 1.71 -2.17 0.83
C TRP A 63 1.43 -3.56 1.38
N TYR A 64 0.16 -3.94 1.33
CA TYR A 64 -0.32 -5.27 1.63
C TYR A 64 -1.47 -5.62 0.68
N TRP A 65 -1.71 -6.91 0.51
CA TRP A 65 -2.91 -7.38 -0.18
C TRP A 65 -3.43 -8.67 0.41
N GLU A 66 -4.74 -8.82 0.36
CA GLU A 66 -5.45 -9.96 0.93
C GLU A 66 -6.53 -10.44 -0.02
N LEU A 67 -6.68 -11.75 -0.11
CA LEU A 67 -7.83 -12.36 -0.74
C LEU A 67 -8.81 -12.81 0.34
N ARG A 68 -10.02 -12.28 0.31
CA ARG A 68 -11.06 -12.60 1.28
C ARG A 68 -12.31 -13.18 0.63
N ASP A 69 -13.06 -13.94 1.43
CA ASP A 69 -14.43 -14.32 1.09
C ASP A 69 -15.35 -13.10 1.21
N SER A 70 -16.02 -12.72 0.14
CA SER A 70 -16.89 -11.53 0.06
C SER A 70 -18.18 -11.65 0.88
N VAL A 71 -18.56 -12.87 1.31
CA VAL A 71 -19.79 -13.11 2.07
C VAL A 71 -19.53 -12.95 3.57
N ASN A 72 -18.46 -13.57 4.06
CA ASN A 72 -18.12 -13.66 5.48
C ASN A 72 -16.95 -12.76 5.88
N TRP A 73 -16.26 -12.15 4.91
CA TRP A 73 -15.06 -11.33 5.11
C TRP A 73 -13.88 -12.06 5.77
N GLU A 74 -13.87 -13.39 5.69
CA GLU A 74 -12.74 -14.21 6.16
C GLU A 74 -11.54 -14.08 5.22
N VAL A 75 -10.36 -13.93 5.78
CA VAL A 75 -9.09 -13.93 5.04
C VAL A 75 -8.81 -15.35 4.57
N LEU A 76 -8.71 -15.52 3.25
CA LEU A 76 -8.35 -16.78 2.61
C LEU A 76 -6.83 -16.85 2.40
N PHE A 77 -6.25 -15.74 1.95
CA PHE A 77 -4.81 -15.55 1.76
C PHE A 77 -4.46 -14.09 2.06
N ASP A 78 -3.25 -13.84 2.52
CA ASP A 78 -2.74 -12.51 2.79
C ASP A 78 -1.24 -12.41 2.52
N ASN A 79 -0.81 -11.21 2.14
CA ASN A 79 0.58 -10.79 2.08
C ASN A 79 0.72 -9.47 2.84
N HIS A 80 1.45 -9.54 3.97
CA HIS A 80 1.86 -8.41 4.80
C HIS A 80 3.38 -8.42 5.00
N ASP A 81 4.13 -8.99 4.05
CA ASP A 81 5.56 -9.25 4.19
C ASP A 81 6.42 -7.96 4.13
N LYS A 82 5.77 -6.80 3.92
CA LYS A 82 6.41 -5.46 3.89
C LYS A 82 7.50 -5.34 2.83
N GLU A 83 7.39 -6.13 1.75
CA GLU A 83 8.35 -6.12 0.64
C GLU A 83 8.29 -4.82 -0.17
N PHE A 84 7.11 -4.19 -0.21
CA PHE A 84 6.86 -2.96 -0.94
C PHE A 84 6.50 -1.85 0.05
N SER A 85 7.25 -0.75 0.00
CA SER A 85 7.10 0.38 0.91
C SER A 85 7.38 1.69 0.23
N PHE A 86 6.72 2.74 0.69
CA PHE A 86 6.99 4.13 0.30
C PHE A 86 7.05 5.01 1.54
N CYS A 87 7.65 6.19 1.41
CA CYS A 87 7.69 7.17 2.49
C CYS A 87 6.98 8.47 2.07
N GLU A 88 6.35 9.15 3.04
CA GLU A 88 5.92 10.53 2.88
C GLU A 88 6.65 11.39 3.91
N SER A 89 7.27 12.49 3.47
CA SER A 89 7.83 13.48 4.38
C SER A 89 6.90 14.68 4.51
N VAL A 90 6.58 15.05 5.75
CA VAL A 90 5.82 16.25 6.06
C VAL A 90 6.72 17.18 6.86
N VAL A 91 7.12 18.29 6.23
CA VAL A 91 7.79 19.39 6.95
C VAL A 91 6.77 19.98 7.91
N GLY A 92 6.99 19.82 9.21
CA GLY A 92 6.11 20.33 10.25
C GLY A 92 5.80 21.81 10.04
N GLU A 93 4.52 22.18 10.13
CA GLU A 93 4.01 23.53 9.86
C GLU A 93 4.73 24.58 10.73
N PHE A 94 5.77 25.22 10.20
CA PHE A 94 6.13 26.57 10.61
C PHE A 94 5.49 27.56 9.63
N ALA A 95 4.53 28.29 10.18
CA ALA A 95 3.84 29.38 9.55
C ALA A 95 4.80 30.41 8.92
N ASP A 96 4.31 30.97 7.82
CA ASP A 96 4.72 32.23 7.18
C ASP A 96 6.10 32.28 6.51
N GLN A 97 6.02 32.35 5.17
CA GLN A 97 6.95 33.06 4.28
C GLN A 97 8.42 32.64 4.34
N ASP A 98 8.82 31.67 3.51
CA ASP A 98 10.03 31.90 2.72
C ASP A 98 10.09 31.02 1.46
N ARG A 99 10.74 31.58 0.45
CA ARG A 99 10.79 31.10 -0.93
C ARG A 99 11.37 29.69 -1.01
N VAL A 100 10.73 28.88 -1.85
CA VAL A 100 11.16 27.55 -2.27
C VAL A 100 12.33 27.69 -3.25
N GLU A 101 13.50 28.08 -2.76
CA GLU A 101 14.80 28.03 -3.44
C GLU A 101 15.85 28.38 -2.36
N ASP A 102 16.83 27.51 -2.12
CA ASP A 102 17.96 27.66 -1.17
C ASP A 102 17.77 27.24 0.30
N ARG A 103 17.48 25.96 0.55
CA ARG A 103 17.88 25.33 1.84
C ARG A 103 18.15 23.83 1.77
N VAL A 104 18.85 23.40 0.73
CA VAL A 104 19.58 22.13 0.77
C VAL A 104 20.90 22.40 1.50
N GLY A 105 20.87 22.31 2.83
CA GLY A 105 22.03 22.58 3.67
C GLY A 105 21.92 21.78 4.95
N ASP A 106 22.71 20.70 4.99
CA ASP A 106 23.02 19.87 6.17
C ASP A 106 21.97 18.85 6.63
N ILE A 107 21.43 18.04 5.71
CA ILE A 107 20.90 16.71 6.04
C ILE A 107 21.85 15.70 5.39
N GLU A 108 22.36 14.75 6.17
CA GLU A 108 23.14 13.64 5.62
C GLU A 108 22.22 12.88 4.64
N GLU A 109 22.63 12.78 3.37
CA GLU A 109 21.90 12.06 2.31
C GLU A 109 21.60 10.58 2.64
N GLU A 110 22.09 10.07 3.77
CA GLU A 110 21.90 8.69 4.24
C GLU A 110 20.56 8.47 4.99
N ASP A 111 19.88 9.52 5.47
CA ASP A 111 18.56 9.43 6.14
C ASP A 111 17.41 10.03 5.31
N VAL A 112 17.72 10.56 4.12
CA VAL A 112 16.72 10.95 3.13
C VAL A 112 16.24 9.65 2.48
N CYS A 113 14.95 9.34 2.59
CA CYS A 113 14.33 8.18 1.97
C CYS A 113 15.02 7.80 0.66
N THR A 114 15.67 6.64 0.62
CA THR A 114 15.96 5.99 -0.65
C THR A 114 14.62 5.66 -1.27
N TRP A 115 14.13 6.57 -2.11
CA TRP A 115 13.00 6.41 -3.01
C TRP A 115 13.00 4.96 -3.51
N SER A 116 12.07 4.14 -3.01
CA SER A 116 11.90 2.82 -3.56
C SER A 116 11.34 3.02 -4.95
N GLU A 117 11.90 2.38 -5.97
CA GLU A 117 11.44 2.50 -7.37
C GLU A 117 10.02 1.91 -7.59
N GLN A 118 9.26 1.66 -6.52
CA GLN A 118 7.99 0.93 -6.45
C GLN A 118 6.95 1.70 -5.61
N ASP A 119 6.98 3.04 -5.72
CA ASP A 119 6.06 3.93 -5.00
C ASP A 119 4.64 3.91 -5.59
N TRP A 120 4.48 3.46 -6.83
CA TRP A 120 3.21 3.51 -7.55
C TRP A 120 2.54 2.14 -7.58
N ILE A 121 1.20 2.14 -7.53
CA ILE A 121 0.43 0.90 -7.64
C ILE A 121 0.71 0.21 -8.98
N GLU A 122 1.00 0.98 -10.03
CA GLU A 122 1.40 0.52 -11.35
C GLU A 122 2.73 -0.26 -11.35
N ASP A 123 3.63 -0.02 -10.40
CA ASP A 123 4.91 -0.72 -10.31
C ASP A 123 4.76 -2.11 -9.67
N ILE A 124 3.71 -2.31 -8.87
CA ILE A 124 3.48 -3.53 -8.08
C ILE A 124 2.21 -4.30 -8.52
N SER A 125 1.40 -3.72 -9.41
CA SER A 125 0.12 -4.27 -9.86
C SER A 125 0.27 -5.64 -10.53
N GLU A 126 1.37 -5.86 -11.26
CA GLU A 126 1.68 -7.14 -11.88
C GLU A 126 1.94 -8.24 -10.86
N ASP A 127 2.70 -7.95 -9.80
CA ASP A 127 3.06 -8.92 -8.76
C ASP A 127 1.83 -9.31 -7.93
N ILE A 128 1.03 -8.32 -7.54
CA ILE A 128 -0.24 -8.53 -6.84
C ILE A 128 -1.18 -9.40 -7.70
N ALA A 129 -1.26 -9.12 -9.00
CA ALA A 129 -2.12 -9.86 -9.91
C ALA A 129 -1.67 -11.31 -10.11
N ASP A 130 -0.36 -11.55 -10.24
CA ASP A 130 0.21 -12.90 -10.35
C ASP A 130 -0.11 -13.72 -9.10
N GLU A 131 0.19 -13.19 -7.92
CA GLU A 131 -0.05 -13.90 -6.66
C GLU A 131 -1.54 -14.18 -6.43
N THR A 132 -2.40 -13.19 -6.72
CA THR A 132 -3.86 -13.37 -6.60
C THR A 132 -4.38 -14.47 -7.53
N VAL A 133 -3.88 -14.55 -8.77
CA VAL A 133 -4.26 -15.62 -9.70
C VAL A 133 -3.84 -16.98 -9.16
N GLU A 134 -2.63 -17.11 -8.62
CA GLU A 134 -2.16 -18.36 -7.99
C GLU A 134 -3.04 -18.77 -6.80
N TRP A 135 -3.40 -17.83 -5.93
CA TRP A 135 -4.31 -18.09 -4.81
C TRP A 135 -5.68 -18.59 -5.28
N LEU A 136 -6.27 -17.93 -6.28
CA LEU A 136 -7.55 -18.34 -6.88
C LEU A 136 -7.48 -19.74 -7.51
N GLU A 137 -6.37 -20.10 -8.12
CA GLU A 137 -6.15 -21.45 -8.64
C GLU A 137 -6.03 -22.49 -7.53
N ASN A 138 -5.34 -22.17 -6.44
CA ASN A 138 -5.20 -23.06 -5.29
C ASN A 138 -6.53 -23.31 -4.59
N ILE A 139 -7.37 -22.28 -4.44
CA ILE A 139 -8.75 -22.39 -3.95
C ILE A 139 -9.53 -23.39 -4.81
N LYS A 140 -9.49 -23.25 -6.13
CA LYS A 140 -10.22 -24.17 -7.03
C LYS A 140 -9.78 -25.62 -6.90
N LYS A 141 -8.47 -25.87 -6.73
CA LYS A 141 -7.95 -27.23 -6.52
C LYS A 141 -8.49 -27.83 -5.23
N LEU A 142 -8.59 -27.04 -4.16
CA LEU A 142 -9.13 -27.48 -2.88
C LEU A 142 -10.61 -27.87 -2.94
N PHE A 143 -11.43 -27.13 -3.71
CA PHE A 143 -12.87 -27.39 -3.84
C PHE A 143 -13.27 -28.42 -4.91
N GLN A 144 -12.32 -28.90 -5.72
CA GLN A 144 -12.56 -29.94 -6.75
C GLN A 144 -12.19 -31.36 -6.29
N THR A 145 -11.72 -31.53 -5.05
CA THR A 145 -11.35 -32.83 -4.45
C THR A 145 -12.44 -33.32 -3.52
#